data_AF-A0AAN0WDR4-F1
#
_entry.id   AF-A0AAN0WDR4-F1
#
_cell.length_a   1.000
_cell.length_b   1.000
_cell.length_c   1.000
_cell.angle_alpha   90.00
_cell.angle_beta   90.00
_cell.angle_gamma   90.00
#
_symmetry.space_group_name_H-M   'P 1'
#
loop_
_entity.id
_entity.type
_entity.pdbx_description
1 polymer ?
#
loop_
_entity_poly.entity_id
_entity_poly.type
_entity_poly.pdbx_seq_one_letter_code
_entity_poly.pdbx_strand_id
1 'polypeptide(L)'
;MDEAKIINIREELENELTWRENELKLLKNQLVKIQTKKEQNIYRKSLVVMLYAHYEGFCNFAFQTYIMAINEESLLRKQVNNYLVAASMHQEFTLFENEQFKEQTFKKIFGQKPIEDRKLFKLSKRKYLLDALENFLEQKIIIPDKVINTESNLRPLVLKKLLYSLGLPENSFSRYEEHITELVNIRNAISHGQKKGGIDESTFERLEKTTRDINNAIIILIYDALRKKLYLKDHSIVF
;
A
#
# COMPACT_ATOMS: atom_id res chain seq x y z
N MET A 1 -10.15 -18.01 5.76
CA MET A 1 -9.20 -17.69 6.83
C MET A 1 -9.85 -17.99 8.15
N ASP A 2 -9.22 -18.81 8.98
CA ASP A 2 -9.66 -19.07 10.35
C ASP A 2 -9.26 -17.93 11.30
N GLU A 3 -9.87 -17.93 12.49
CA GLU A 3 -9.68 -16.86 13.47
C GLU A 3 -8.26 -16.83 14.06
N ALA A 4 -7.62 -17.99 14.25
CA ALA A 4 -6.27 -18.08 14.79
C ALA A 4 -5.26 -17.41 13.85
N LYS A 5 -5.37 -17.65 12.54
CA LYS A 5 -4.54 -16.99 11.52
C LYS A 5 -4.74 -15.48 11.51
N ILE A 6 -5.97 -14.99 11.65
CA ILE A 6 -6.26 -13.54 11.69
C ILE A 6 -5.65 -12.89 12.94
N ILE A 7 -5.71 -13.57 14.09
CA ILE A 7 -5.07 -13.11 15.33
C ILE A 7 -3.55 -13.04 15.16
N ASN A 8 -2.92 -14.07 14.61
CA ASN A 8 -1.47 -14.08 14.36
C ASN A 8 -1.03 -12.92 13.44
N ILE A 9 -1.79 -12.64 12.37
CA ILE A 9 -1.50 -11.51 11.47
C ILE A 9 -1.58 -10.18 12.24
N ARG A 10 -2.58 -10.02 13.11
CA ARG A 10 -2.69 -8.82 13.93
C ARG A 10 -1.51 -8.67 14.89
N GLU A 11 -1.10 -9.75 15.56
CA GLU A 11 0.06 -9.75 16.45
C GLU A 11 1.35 -9.39 15.69
N GLU A 12 1.53 -9.92 14.48
CA GLU A 12 2.66 -9.56 13.61
C GLU A 12 2.70 -8.06 13.31
N LEU A 13 1.55 -7.47 12.94
CA LEU A 13 1.43 -6.03 12.68
C LEU A 13 1.71 -5.19 13.94
N GLU A 14 1.21 -5.60 15.09
CA GLU A 14 1.42 -4.90 16.38
C GLU A 14 2.89 -4.96 16.81
N ASN A 15 3.56 -6.10 16.61
CA ASN A 15 5.00 -6.25 16.86
C ASN A 15 5.84 -5.35 15.94
N GLU A 16 5.46 -5.25 14.66
CA GLU A 16 6.12 -4.41 13.67
C GLU A 16 5.94 -2.92 13.94
N LEU A 17 4.79 -2.51 14.46
CA LEU A 17 4.59 -1.15 14.94
C LEU A 17 5.44 -0.88 16.19
N THR A 18 5.46 -1.83 17.14
CA THR A 18 6.11 -1.69 18.44
C THR A 18 7.61 -1.40 18.34
N TRP A 19 8.34 -2.10 17.46
CA TRP A 19 9.78 -1.87 17.36
C TRP A 19 10.10 -0.48 16.79
N ARG A 20 9.30 0.02 15.82
CA ARG A 20 9.44 1.38 15.26
C ARG A 20 9.17 2.46 16.32
N GLU A 21 8.17 2.23 17.18
CA GLU A 21 7.88 3.13 18.30
C GLU A 21 9.01 3.15 19.33
N ASN A 22 9.59 1.99 19.63
CA ASN A 22 10.72 1.87 20.53
C ASN A 22 11.98 2.57 19.98
N GLU A 23 12.24 2.44 18.68
CA GLU A 23 13.34 3.15 18.00
C GLU A 23 13.13 4.67 18.07
N LEU A 24 11.94 5.16 17.72
CA LEU A 24 11.65 6.59 17.79
C LEU A 24 11.76 7.12 19.23
N LYS A 25 11.30 6.35 20.22
CA LYS A 25 11.43 6.67 21.65
C LYS A 25 12.90 6.76 22.09
N LEU A 26 13.73 5.83 21.63
CA LEU A 26 15.18 5.86 21.90
C LEU A 26 15.82 7.15 21.37
N LEU A 27 15.48 7.55 20.15
CA LEU A 27 15.98 8.79 19.54
C LEU A 27 15.46 10.02 20.28
N LYS A 28 14.17 10.04 20.64
CA LYS A 28 13.57 11.12 21.45
C LYS A 28 14.24 11.28 22.81
N ASN A 29 14.66 10.21 23.45
CA ASN A 29 15.36 10.28 24.74
C ASN A 29 16.71 11.02 24.64
N GLN A 30 17.34 11.07 23.46
CA GLN A 30 18.56 11.86 23.27
C GLN A 30 18.27 13.37 23.23
N LEU A 31 17.05 13.77 22.82
CA LEU A 31 16.63 15.16 22.76
C LEU A 31 16.71 15.85 24.13
N VAL A 32 16.43 15.11 25.21
CA VAL A 32 16.48 15.61 26.60
C VAL A 32 17.89 16.04 27.01
N LYS A 33 18.91 15.47 26.39
CA LYS A 33 20.32 15.80 26.68
C LYS A 33 20.78 17.10 26.01
N ILE A 34 19.98 17.66 25.11
CA ILE A 34 20.31 18.87 24.35
C ILE A 34 19.88 20.11 25.14
N GLN A 35 20.84 20.99 25.41
CA GLN A 35 20.68 22.11 26.35
C GLN A 35 19.84 23.26 25.80
N THR A 36 19.99 23.60 24.52
CA THR A 36 19.33 24.80 23.96
C THR A 36 18.07 24.42 23.17
N LYS A 37 17.02 25.26 23.28
CA LYS A 37 15.78 25.07 22.49
C LYS A 37 16.05 25.10 20.98
N LYS A 38 17.02 25.92 20.55
CA LYS A 38 17.44 26.01 19.14
C LYS A 38 17.99 24.67 18.63
N GLU A 39 18.90 24.06 19.37
CA GLU A 39 19.48 22.76 19.01
C GLU A 39 18.44 21.64 19.10
N GLN A 40 17.56 21.66 20.11
CA GLN A 40 16.45 20.71 20.19
C GLN A 40 15.56 20.79 18.95
N ASN A 41 15.22 22.00 18.51
CA ASN A 41 14.41 22.17 17.30
C ASN A 41 15.17 21.67 16.05
N ILE A 42 16.48 21.89 15.97
CA ILE A 42 17.31 21.35 14.88
C ILE A 42 17.30 19.82 14.91
N TYR A 43 17.45 19.20 16.09
CA TYR A 43 17.44 17.75 16.27
C TYR A 43 16.10 17.11 15.88
N ARG A 44 14.97 17.76 16.20
CA ARG A 44 13.63 17.28 15.81
C ARG A 44 13.47 17.12 14.29
N LYS A 45 14.30 17.77 13.44
CA LYS A 45 14.31 17.48 11.99
C LYS A 45 14.65 16.02 11.70
N SER A 46 15.67 15.48 12.35
CA SER A 46 16.06 14.08 12.20
C SER A 46 14.97 13.13 12.68
N LEU A 47 14.27 13.50 13.77
CA LEU A 47 13.12 12.74 14.26
C LEU A 47 11.95 12.73 13.26
N VAL A 48 11.66 13.85 12.58
CA VAL A 48 10.62 13.88 11.53
C VAL A 48 10.99 13.00 10.34
N VAL A 49 12.26 13.01 9.92
CA VAL A 49 12.73 12.13 8.84
C VAL A 49 12.54 10.66 9.23
N MET A 50 12.91 10.29 10.46
CA MET A 50 12.73 8.93 10.95
C MET A 50 11.24 8.56 11.11
N LEU A 51 10.42 9.47 11.64
CA LEU A 51 8.98 9.29 11.77
C LEU A 51 8.32 9.00 10.42
N TYR A 52 8.68 9.76 9.38
CA TYR A 52 8.17 9.52 8.04
C TYR A 52 8.65 8.16 7.48
N ALA A 53 9.92 7.80 7.67
CA ALA A 53 10.44 6.50 7.24
C ALA A 53 9.70 5.34 7.91
N HIS A 54 9.38 5.46 9.21
CA HIS A 54 8.56 4.49 9.92
C HIS A 54 7.12 4.44 9.43
N TYR A 55 6.49 5.58 9.17
CA TYR A 55 5.15 5.66 8.59
C TYR A 55 5.08 4.92 7.25
N GLU A 56 5.94 5.28 6.30
CA GLU A 56 5.93 4.67 4.96
C GLU A 56 6.31 3.19 5.03
N GLY A 57 7.33 2.85 5.80
CA GLY A 57 7.79 1.47 5.98
C GLY A 57 6.75 0.58 6.64
N PHE A 58 6.03 1.07 7.65
CA PHE A 58 4.95 0.33 8.30
C PHE A 58 3.78 0.10 7.35
N CYS A 59 3.34 1.13 6.61
CA CYS A 59 2.26 0.97 5.62
C CYS A 59 2.62 -0.09 4.57
N ASN A 60 3.84 -0.05 4.05
CA ASN A 60 4.33 -1.04 3.09
C ASN A 60 4.28 -2.45 3.68
N PHE A 61 4.87 -2.63 4.86
CA PHE A 61 4.85 -3.91 5.58
C PHE A 61 3.41 -4.42 5.78
N ALA A 62 2.53 -3.58 6.33
CA ALA A 62 1.17 -3.97 6.66
C ALA A 62 0.36 -4.44 5.45
N PHE A 63 0.46 -3.72 4.32
CA PHE A 63 -0.22 -4.11 3.10
C PHE A 63 0.42 -5.34 2.42
N GLN A 64 1.73 -5.56 2.58
CA GLN A 64 2.38 -6.80 2.16
C GLN A 64 1.87 -8.00 2.97
N THR A 65 1.78 -7.88 4.30
CA THR A 65 1.21 -8.93 5.16
C THR A 65 -0.23 -9.26 4.76
N TYR A 66 -1.04 -8.24 4.43
CA TYR A 66 -2.41 -8.46 3.94
C TYR A 66 -2.47 -9.27 2.64
N ILE A 67 -1.67 -8.94 1.63
CA ILE A 67 -1.68 -9.69 0.35
C ILE A 67 -1.11 -11.10 0.52
N MET A 68 -0.11 -11.28 1.38
CA MET A 68 0.46 -12.60 1.69
C MET A 68 -0.60 -13.50 2.32
N ALA A 69 -1.34 -12.97 3.30
CA ALA A 69 -2.42 -13.69 3.95
C ALA A 69 -3.49 -14.17 2.95
N ILE A 70 -3.84 -13.34 1.96
CA ILE A 70 -4.80 -13.70 0.90
C ILE A 70 -4.23 -14.73 -0.07
N ASN A 71 -2.98 -14.57 -0.50
CA ASN A 71 -2.32 -15.51 -1.41
C ASN A 71 -2.26 -16.93 -0.81
N GLU A 72 -2.01 -17.04 0.50
CA GLU A 72 -1.96 -18.30 1.22
C GLU A 72 -3.31 -19.03 1.32
N GLU A 73 -4.43 -18.32 1.18
CA GLU A 73 -5.76 -18.95 1.12
C GLU A 73 -5.95 -19.81 -0.14
N SER A 74 -5.04 -19.71 -1.12
CA SER A 74 -5.04 -20.54 -2.34
C SER A 74 -6.36 -20.51 -3.12
N LEU A 75 -7.06 -19.38 -3.06
CA LEU A 75 -8.36 -19.17 -3.72
C LEU A 75 -8.20 -19.05 -5.23
N LEU A 76 -9.26 -19.37 -5.96
CA LEU A 76 -9.36 -19.05 -7.38
C LEU A 76 -9.76 -17.59 -7.57
N ARG A 77 -9.28 -16.94 -8.64
CA ARG A 77 -9.63 -15.55 -8.95
C ARG A 77 -11.14 -15.33 -9.00
N LYS A 78 -11.93 -16.29 -9.50
CA LYS A 78 -13.40 -16.21 -9.52
C LYS A 78 -14.09 -16.09 -8.15
N GLN A 79 -13.41 -16.50 -7.07
CA GLN A 79 -13.92 -16.45 -5.70
C GLN A 79 -13.58 -15.14 -4.98
N VAL A 80 -12.70 -14.32 -5.57
CA VAL A 80 -12.14 -13.12 -4.97
C VAL A 80 -12.78 -11.87 -5.58
N ASN A 81 -12.81 -10.77 -4.83
CA ASN A 81 -13.33 -9.49 -5.33
C ASN A 81 -12.53 -8.98 -6.55
N ASN A 82 -13.17 -8.15 -7.38
CA ASN A 82 -12.56 -7.72 -8.64
C ASN A 82 -11.33 -6.80 -8.44
N TYR A 83 -11.19 -6.12 -7.30
CA TYR A 83 -10.03 -5.29 -6.99
C TYR A 83 -8.76 -6.13 -6.90
N LEU A 84 -8.81 -7.19 -6.08
CA LEU A 84 -7.68 -8.10 -5.87
C LEU A 84 -7.43 -8.98 -7.10
N VAL A 85 -8.48 -9.39 -7.82
CA VAL A 85 -8.33 -10.04 -9.13
C VAL A 85 -7.56 -9.13 -10.09
N ALA A 86 -7.92 -7.86 -10.17
CA ALA A 86 -7.21 -6.90 -11.01
C ALA A 86 -5.75 -6.71 -10.59
N ALA A 87 -5.48 -6.63 -9.28
CA ALA A 87 -4.13 -6.59 -8.74
C ALA A 87 -3.30 -7.84 -9.11
N SER A 88 -3.91 -9.03 -9.06
CA SER A 88 -3.26 -10.29 -9.44
C SER A 88 -3.01 -10.45 -10.95
N MET A 89 -3.71 -9.66 -11.77
CA MET A 89 -3.59 -9.63 -13.24
C MET A 89 -2.80 -8.40 -13.72
N HIS A 90 -1.93 -7.85 -12.86
CA HIS A 90 -1.20 -6.62 -13.16
C HIS A 90 -0.36 -6.71 -14.44
N GLN A 91 0.23 -7.87 -14.76
CA GLN A 91 1.03 -8.02 -15.99
C GLN A 91 0.14 -7.97 -17.24
N GLU A 92 -1.01 -8.65 -17.17
CA GLU A 92 -2.04 -8.68 -18.20
C GLU A 92 -2.55 -7.27 -18.46
N PHE A 93 -3.00 -6.55 -17.43
CA PHE A 93 -3.50 -5.18 -17.59
C PHE A 93 -2.41 -4.19 -18.06
N THR A 94 -1.17 -4.34 -17.60
CA THR A 94 -0.04 -3.52 -18.10
C THR A 94 0.16 -3.70 -19.61
N LEU A 95 -0.04 -4.91 -20.16
CA LEU A 95 0.02 -5.15 -21.61
C LEU A 95 -1.17 -4.54 -22.36
N PHE A 96 -2.34 -4.46 -21.72
CA PHE A 96 -3.50 -3.79 -22.29
C PHE A 96 -3.31 -2.28 -22.36
N GLU A 97 -2.74 -1.70 -21.31
CA GLU A 97 -2.47 -0.27 -21.20
C GLU A 97 -1.31 0.18 -22.09
N ASN A 98 -0.28 -0.65 -22.24
CA ASN A 98 0.87 -0.30 -23.05
C ASN A 98 0.52 -0.35 -24.56
N GLU A 99 0.81 0.74 -25.26
CA GLU A 99 0.62 0.84 -26.70
C GLU A 99 1.71 0.12 -27.51
N GLN A 100 2.87 -0.12 -26.90
CA GLN A 100 3.99 -0.79 -27.55
C GLN A 100 3.78 -2.30 -27.58
N PHE A 101 4.09 -2.89 -28.72
CA PHE A 101 4.03 -4.33 -28.91
C PHE A 101 5.12 -5.02 -28.08
N LYS A 102 4.70 -5.81 -27.09
CA LYS A 102 5.58 -6.73 -26.35
C LYS A 102 5.32 -8.16 -26.80
N GLU A 103 5.73 -8.49 -28.02
CA GLU A 103 5.43 -9.76 -28.70
C GLU A 103 5.70 -11.00 -27.82
N GLN A 104 6.87 -11.07 -27.19
CA GLN A 104 7.27 -12.20 -26.36
C GLN A 104 6.35 -12.37 -25.13
N THR A 105 6.07 -11.26 -24.43
CA THR A 105 5.17 -11.28 -23.26
C THR A 105 3.73 -11.60 -23.68
N PHE A 106 3.29 -11.07 -24.82
CA PHE A 106 1.96 -11.33 -25.34
C PHE A 106 1.75 -12.81 -25.69
N LYS A 107 2.70 -13.41 -26.43
CA LYS A 107 2.67 -14.84 -26.76
C LYS A 107 2.71 -15.71 -25.51
N LYS A 108 3.47 -15.33 -24.48
CA LYS A 108 3.53 -16.05 -23.21
C LYS A 108 2.18 -16.08 -22.47
N ILE A 109 1.41 -14.99 -22.53
CA ILE A 109 0.15 -14.86 -21.79
C ILE A 109 -1.05 -15.38 -22.59
N PHE A 110 -1.12 -15.07 -23.88
CA PHE A 110 -2.28 -15.39 -24.74
C PHE A 110 -2.05 -16.58 -25.68
N GLY A 111 -0.84 -17.18 -25.67
CA GLY A 111 -0.50 -18.35 -26.49
C GLY A 111 -0.36 -18.08 -27.99
N GLN A 112 -0.61 -16.84 -28.45
CA GLN A 112 -0.68 -16.48 -29.88
C GLN A 112 0.20 -15.28 -30.19
N LYS A 113 0.67 -15.20 -31.44
CA LYS A 113 1.41 -14.02 -31.93
C LYS A 113 0.43 -12.83 -32.04
N PRO A 114 0.79 -11.63 -31.56
CA PRO A 114 -0.01 -10.44 -31.79
C PRO A 114 -0.11 -10.15 -33.30
N ILE A 115 -1.26 -9.59 -33.71
CA ILE A 115 -1.46 -9.12 -35.07
C ILE A 115 -0.49 -7.96 -35.34
N GLU A 116 0.20 -7.97 -36.49
CA GLU A 116 1.25 -7.00 -36.81
C GLU A 116 0.70 -5.59 -37.10
N ASP A 117 -0.52 -5.49 -37.65
CA ASP A 117 -1.18 -4.21 -37.86
C ASP A 117 -1.58 -3.56 -36.52
N ARG A 118 -1.14 -2.31 -36.29
CA ARG A 118 -1.35 -1.58 -35.03
C ARG A 118 -2.81 -1.30 -34.69
N LYS A 119 -3.66 -1.01 -35.68
CA LYS A 119 -5.08 -0.72 -35.45
C LYS A 119 -5.81 -2.02 -35.12
N LEU A 120 -5.55 -3.07 -35.89
CA LEU A 120 -6.14 -4.38 -35.70
C LEU A 120 -5.67 -5.05 -34.40
N PHE A 121 -4.42 -4.83 -33.98
CA PHE A 121 -3.91 -5.29 -32.69
C PHE A 121 -4.69 -4.70 -31.51
N LYS A 122 -5.02 -3.41 -31.55
CA LYS A 122 -5.82 -2.77 -30.48
C LYS A 122 -7.20 -3.42 -30.35
N LEU A 123 -7.84 -3.78 -31.46
CA LEU A 123 -9.13 -4.47 -31.47
C LEU A 123 -8.97 -5.93 -31.00
N SER A 124 -7.95 -6.62 -31.48
CA SER A 124 -7.73 -8.03 -31.14
C SER A 124 -7.38 -8.23 -29.67
N LYS A 125 -6.67 -7.29 -29.01
CA LYS A 125 -6.45 -7.31 -27.55
C LYS A 125 -7.75 -7.57 -26.79
N ARG A 126 -8.84 -6.88 -27.14
CA ARG A 126 -10.15 -7.05 -26.48
C ARG A 126 -10.69 -8.46 -26.67
N LYS A 127 -10.62 -9.01 -27.90
CA LYS A 127 -11.02 -10.39 -28.17
C LYS A 127 -10.17 -11.38 -27.36
N TYR A 128 -8.84 -11.23 -27.36
CA TYR A 128 -7.94 -12.11 -26.60
C TYR A 128 -8.23 -12.08 -25.09
N LEU A 129 -8.61 -10.93 -24.54
CA LEU A 129 -9.04 -10.85 -23.14
C LEU A 129 -10.28 -11.71 -22.89
N LEU A 130 -11.30 -11.59 -23.75
CA LEU A 130 -12.54 -12.32 -23.61
C LEU A 130 -12.34 -13.83 -23.78
N ASP A 131 -11.56 -14.24 -24.79
CA ASP A 131 -11.22 -15.65 -25.04
C ASP A 131 -10.46 -16.27 -23.86
N ALA A 132 -9.60 -15.49 -23.19
CA ALA A 132 -8.79 -15.96 -22.06
C ALA A 132 -9.45 -15.74 -20.69
N LEU A 133 -10.58 -15.02 -20.61
CA LEU A 133 -11.14 -14.53 -19.34
C LEU A 133 -11.51 -15.67 -18.40
N GLU A 134 -12.22 -16.68 -18.90
CA GLU A 134 -12.62 -17.84 -18.11
C GLU A 134 -11.38 -18.56 -17.55
N ASN A 135 -10.38 -18.81 -18.40
CA ASN A 135 -9.11 -19.41 -17.99
C ASN A 135 -8.38 -18.56 -16.94
N PHE A 136 -8.38 -17.23 -17.07
CA PHE A 136 -7.78 -16.36 -16.06
C PHE A 136 -8.50 -16.45 -14.72
N LEU A 137 -9.84 -16.50 -14.74
CA LEU A 137 -10.66 -16.57 -13.53
C LEU A 137 -10.55 -17.92 -12.80
N GLU A 138 -10.24 -19.00 -13.53
CA GLU A 138 -9.98 -20.34 -12.99
C GLU A 138 -8.55 -20.52 -12.42
N GLN A 139 -7.66 -19.52 -12.55
CA GLN A 139 -6.33 -19.57 -11.92
C GLN A 139 -6.39 -19.23 -10.42
N LYS A 140 -5.45 -19.81 -9.66
CA LYS A 140 -5.20 -19.38 -8.28
C LYS A 140 -4.79 -17.92 -8.25
N ILE A 141 -5.30 -17.18 -7.28
CA ILE A 141 -4.89 -15.79 -7.07
C ILE A 141 -3.46 -15.74 -6.54
N ILE A 142 -2.63 -14.93 -7.19
CA ILE A 142 -1.30 -14.57 -6.72
C ILE A 142 -1.15 -13.06 -6.95
N ILE A 143 -1.26 -12.29 -5.88
CA ILE A 143 -1.06 -10.84 -5.89
C ILE A 143 0.44 -10.59 -5.67
N PRO A 144 1.13 -9.95 -6.63
CA PRO A 144 2.56 -9.72 -6.50
C PRO A 144 2.87 -8.50 -5.63
N ASP A 145 3.98 -8.53 -4.88
CA ASP A 145 4.39 -7.47 -3.94
C ASP A 145 4.49 -6.09 -4.57
N LYS A 146 4.84 -6.02 -5.86
CA LYS A 146 4.92 -4.77 -6.64
C LYS A 146 3.61 -3.98 -6.72
N VAL A 147 2.47 -4.59 -6.39
CA VAL A 147 1.19 -3.89 -6.25
C VAL A 147 1.25 -2.90 -5.09
N ILE A 148 2.04 -3.19 -4.06
CA ILE A 148 2.32 -2.27 -2.96
C ILE A 148 3.42 -1.31 -3.40
N ASN A 149 2.99 -0.13 -3.86
CA ASN A 149 3.88 0.92 -4.32
C ASN A 149 3.52 2.26 -3.66
N THR A 150 4.45 2.80 -2.87
CA THR A 150 4.29 4.08 -2.15
C THR A 150 4.73 5.30 -2.98
N GLU A 151 5.10 5.12 -4.26
CA GLU A 151 5.51 6.18 -5.19
C GLU A 151 6.63 7.10 -4.61
N SER A 152 7.51 6.55 -3.76
CA SER A 152 8.57 7.26 -3.00
C SER A 152 8.07 8.34 -2.02
N ASN A 153 6.75 8.57 -1.97
CA ASN A 153 6.06 9.52 -1.13
C ASN A 153 4.64 9.01 -0.87
N LEU A 154 4.39 8.44 0.31
CA LEU A 154 3.06 7.98 0.69
C LEU A 154 2.11 9.15 1.03
N ARG A 155 1.75 9.92 0.01
CA ARG A 155 0.76 11.00 0.05
C ARG A 155 -0.66 10.42 0.22
N PRO A 156 -1.65 11.24 0.62
CA PRO A 156 -3.03 10.76 0.79
C PRO A 156 -3.59 10.04 -0.44
N LEU A 157 -3.35 10.61 -1.63
CA LEU A 157 -3.79 9.99 -2.88
C LEU A 157 -3.12 8.65 -3.15
N VAL A 158 -1.84 8.48 -2.77
CA VAL A 158 -1.11 7.22 -2.94
C VAL A 158 -1.68 6.16 -1.99
N LEU A 159 -1.91 6.52 -0.72
CA LEU A 159 -2.59 5.63 0.24
C LEU A 159 -3.98 5.23 -0.26
N LYS A 160 -4.76 6.19 -0.79
CA LYS A 160 -6.08 5.93 -1.38
C LYS A 160 -6.02 4.96 -2.56
N LYS A 161 -5.05 5.12 -3.47
CA LYS A 161 -4.82 4.19 -4.60
C LYS A 161 -4.48 2.78 -4.10
N LEU A 162 -3.65 2.66 -3.07
CA LEU A 162 -3.30 1.37 -2.46
C LEU A 162 -4.51 0.70 -1.85
N LEU A 163 -5.32 1.41 -1.07
CA LEU A 163 -6.54 0.84 -0.50
C LEU A 163 -7.51 0.36 -1.58
N TYR A 164 -7.72 1.18 -2.61
CA TYR A 164 -8.57 0.84 -3.74
C TYR A 164 -8.09 -0.41 -4.48
N SER A 165 -6.80 -0.51 -4.80
CA SER A 165 -6.25 -1.69 -5.51
C SER A 165 -6.33 -2.97 -4.67
N LEU A 166 -6.33 -2.84 -3.35
CA LEU A 166 -6.43 -3.94 -2.38
C LEU A 166 -7.87 -4.30 -2.00
N GLY A 167 -8.87 -3.63 -2.58
CA GLY A 167 -10.28 -3.84 -2.23
C GLY A 167 -10.62 -3.46 -0.79
N LEU A 168 -9.85 -2.54 -0.21
CA LEU A 168 -10.11 -1.94 1.09
C LEU A 168 -10.87 -0.62 0.91
N PRO A 169 -11.70 -0.16 1.88
CA PRO A 169 -12.47 1.06 1.74
C PRO A 169 -11.55 2.29 1.56
N GLU A 170 -11.57 2.91 0.38
CA GLU A 170 -10.51 3.84 -0.01
C GLU A 170 -10.54 5.19 0.75
N ASN A 171 -11.67 5.53 1.37
CA ASN A 171 -11.84 6.76 2.16
C ASN A 171 -11.60 6.55 3.67
N SER A 172 -11.05 5.39 4.08
CA SER A 172 -10.81 5.06 5.50
C SER A 172 -9.93 6.08 6.24
N PHE A 173 -9.09 6.83 5.51
CA PHE A 173 -8.14 7.79 6.08
C PHE A 173 -8.41 9.24 5.66
N SER A 174 -9.61 9.57 5.16
CA SER A 174 -9.91 10.93 4.70
C SER A 174 -9.77 12.00 5.80
N ARG A 175 -9.98 11.63 7.08
CA ARG A 175 -9.74 12.54 8.22
C ARG A 175 -8.26 12.84 8.50
N TYR A 176 -7.34 12.10 7.90
CA TYR A 176 -5.90 12.21 8.12
C TYR A 176 -5.16 12.84 6.93
N GLU A 177 -5.85 13.19 5.83
CA GLU A 177 -5.20 13.63 4.60
C GLU A 177 -4.33 14.88 4.79
N GLU A 178 -4.81 15.85 5.57
CA GLU A 178 -4.07 17.07 5.90
C GLU A 178 -2.78 16.74 6.67
N HIS A 179 -2.86 15.83 7.64
CA HIS A 179 -1.72 15.42 8.47
C HIS A 179 -0.68 14.63 7.68
N ILE A 180 -1.12 13.69 6.84
CA ILE A 180 -0.22 12.93 5.95
C ILE A 180 0.47 13.90 4.99
N THR A 181 -0.27 14.87 4.44
CA THR A 181 0.29 15.91 3.58
C THR A 181 1.31 16.77 4.31
N GLU A 182 1.02 17.19 5.55
CA GLU A 182 1.94 17.93 6.41
C GLU A 182 3.24 17.13 6.64
N LEU A 183 3.14 15.87 7.08
CA LEU A 183 4.29 15.00 7.35
C LEU A 183 5.18 14.86 6.11
N VAL A 184 4.59 14.52 4.96
CA VAL A 184 5.33 14.35 3.68
C VAL A 184 6.01 15.66 3.29
N ASN A 185 5.30 16.79 3.37
CA ASN A 185 5.85 18.09 2.98
C ASN A 185 6.98 18.53 3.90
N ILE A 186 6.85 18.34 5.22
CA ILE A 186 7.93 18.66 6.17
C ILE A 186 9.14 17.75 5.92
N ARG A 187 8.95 16.44 5.74
CA ARG A 187 10.04 15.51 5.40
C ARG A 187 10.76 15.98 4.14
N ASN A 188 10.03 16.27 3.07
CA ASN A 188 10.62 16.71 1.80
C ASN A 188 11.38 18.04 1.94
N ALA A 189 10.83 19.00 2.66
CA ALA A 189 11.51 20.27 2.93
C ALA A 189 12.81 20.07 3.73
N ILE A 190 12.86 19.10 4.65
CA ILE A 190 14.09 18.74 5.39
C ILE A 190 15.09 18.07 4.45
N SER A 191 14.68 17.03 3.72
CA SER A 191 15.56 16.25 2.83
C SER A 191 16.14 17.09 1.68
N HIS A 192 15.41 18.09 1.19
CA HIS A 192 15.89 19.01 0.15
C HIS A 192 16.58 20.28 0.70
N GLY A 193 16.82 20.36 2.01
CA GLY A 193 17.56 21.49 2.62
C GLY A 193 16.80 22.82 2.67
N GLN A 194 15.49 22.82 2.42
CA GLN A 194 14.64 24.02 2.42
C GLN A 194 14.21 24.44 3.83
N LYS A 195 14.24 23.51 4.80
CA LYS A 195 13.89 23.77 6.20
C LYS A 195 15.12 24.20 7.02
N LYS A 196 15.48 25.48 6.92
CA LYS A 196 16.59 26.09 7.68
C LYS A 196 16.30 26.17 9.18
N GLY A 197 15.06 26.53 9.55
CA GLY A 197 14.57 26.46 10.92
C GLY A 197 14.42 25.02 11.41
N GLY A 198 14.56 24.80 12.72
CA GLY A 198 14.21 23.52 13.33
C GLY A 198 12.70 23.28 13.36
N ILE A 199 12.28 22.14 13.90
CA ILE A 199 10.87 21.80 14.17
C ILE A 199 10.59 22.08 15.63
N ASP A 200 9.53 22.81 15.95
CA ASP A 200 9.13 23.02 17.34
C ASP A 200 8.51 21.74 17.94
N GLU A 201 8.41 21.73 19.26
CA GLU A 201 7.92 20.58 20.02
C GLU A 201 6.46 20.22 19.71
N SER A 202 5.58 21.21 19.70
CA SER A 202 4.15 21.00 19.47
C SER A 202 3.86 20.43 18.08
N THR A 203 4.60 20.89 17.07
CA THR A 203 4.52 20.35 15.71
C THR A 203 4.98 18.90 15.68
N PHE A 204 6.12 18.58 16.28
CA PHE A 204 6.63 17.20 16.28
C PHE A 204 5.69 16.24 17.03
N GLU A 205 5.22 16.61 18.21
CA GLU A 205 4.32 15.78 19.02
C GLU A 205 2.99 15.52 18.31
N ARG A 206 2.43 16.54 17.64
CA ARG A 206 1.23 16.38 16.79
C ARG A 206 1.47 15.37 15.68
N LEU A 207 2.57 15.52 14.93
CA LEU A 207 2.91 14.62 13.82
C LEU A 207 3.10 13.18 14.31
N GLU A 208 3.84 12.99 15.41
CA GLU A 208 4.10 11.68 16.00
C GLU A 208 2.80 11.00 16.44
N LYS A 209 1.95 11.73 17.19
CA LYS A 209 0.67 11.20 17.66
C LYS A 209 -0.22 10.81 16.49
N THR A 210 -0.41 11.68 15.52
CA THR A 210 -1.31 11.39 14.40
C THR A 210 -0.77 10.25 13.52
N THR A 211 0.55 10.14 13.36
CA THR A 211 1.17 9.01 12.65
C THR A 211 0.89 7.69 13.37
N ARG A 212 1.00 7.66 14.69
CA ARG A 212 0.63 6.50 15.50
C ARG A 212 -0.85 6.14 15.36
N ASP A 213 -1.73 7.14 15.39
CA ASP A 213 -3.18 6.94 15.22
C ASP A 213 -3.49 6.34 13.83
N ILE A 214 -2.79 6.78 12.78
CA ILE A 214 -2.92 6.22 11.42
C ILE A 214 -2.44 4.76 11.37
N ASN A 215 -1.27 4.46 11.92
CA ASN A 215 -0.71 3.11 11.90
C ASN A 215 -1.64 2.11 12.63
N ASN A 216 -2.16 2.47 13.80
CA ASN A 216 -3.13 1.65 14.52
C ASN A 216 -4.43 1.46 13.72
N ALA A 217 -4.92 2.51 13.04
CA ALA A 217 -6.08 2.40 12.19
C ALA A 217 -5.86 1.47 10.98
N ILE A 218 -4.64 1.37 10.44
CA ILE A 218 -4.28 0.37 9.40
C ILE A 218 -4.38 -1.05 9.95
N ILE A 219 -3.88 -1.31 11.16
CA ILE A 219 -4.00 -2.63 11.82
C ILE A 219 -5.47 -3.03 11.95
N ILE A 220 -6.30 -2.12 12.48
CA ILE A 220 -7.74 -2.34 12.65
C ILE A 220 -8.40 -2.60 11.31
N LEU A 221 -8.07 -1.81 10.29
CA LEU A 221 -8.61 -1.96 8.94
C LEU A 221 -8.30 -3.34 8.35
N ILE A 222 -7.05 -3.80 8.43
CA ILE A 222 -6.63 -5.11 7.93
C ILE A 222 -7.33 -6.22 8.69
N TYR A 223 -7.34 -6.15 10.03
CA TYR A 223 -8.02 -7.13 10.88
C TYR A 223 -9.51 -7.26 10.51
N ASP A 224 -10.20 -6.13 10.40
CA ASP A 224 -11.61 -6.08 10.03
C ASP A 224 -11.86 -6.62 8.62
N ALA A 225 -11.00 -6.28 7.66
CA ALA A 225 -11.12 -6.73 6.28
C ALA A 225 -10.96 -8.26 6.17
N LEU A 226 -10.01 -8.84 6.88
CA LEU A 226 -9.79 -10.29 6.93
C LEU A 226 -10.95 -10.99 7.65
N ARG A 227 -11.39 -10.47 8.80
CA ARG A 227 -12.49 -11.03 9.59
C ARG A 227 -13.82 -11.01 8.84
N LYS A 228 -14.14 -9.89 8.19
CA LYS A 228 -15.35 -9.73 7.37
C LYS A 228 -15.22 -10.36 5.98
N LYS A 229 -14.04 -10.92 5.66
CA LYS A 229 -13.72 -11.55 4.37
C LYS A 229 -14.01 -10.64 3.17
N LEU A 230 -13.66 -9.36 3.27
CA LEU A 230 -13.85 -8.37 2.20
C LEU A 230 -13.11 -8.75 0.91
N TYR A 231 -12.11 -9.63 1.02
CA TYR A 231 -11.39 -10.19 -0.12
C TYR A 231 -12.25 -11.15 -0.96
N LEU A 232 -13.33 -11.72 -0.44
CA LEU A 232 -14.21 -12.60 -1.21
C LEU A 232 -15.13 -11.79 -2.13
N LYS A 233 -15.54 -12.42 -3.22
CA LYS A 233 -16.52 -11.86 -4.13
C LYS A 233 -17.88 -11.74 -3.43
N ASP A 234 -18.47 -10.56 -3.47
CA ASP A 234 -19.83 -10.37 -2.96
C ASP A 234 -20.84 -10.93 -3.98
N HIS A 235 -21.53 -12.00 -3.62
CA HIS A 235 -22.59 -12.60 -4.44
C HIS A 235 -23.92 -11.83 -4.37
N SER A 236 -24.01 -10.81 -3.52
CA SER A 236 -25.18 -9.94 -3.35
C SER A 236 -25.28 -8.86 -4.43
N ILE A 237 -24.18 -8.57 -5.13
CA ILE A 237 -24.10 -7.57 -6.19
C ILE A 237 -24.05 -8.30 -7.53
N VAL A 238 -25.24 -8.70 -8.01
CA VAL A 238 -25.44 -9.11 -9.40
C VAL A 238 -25.86 -7.85 -10.16
N PHE A 239 -25.00 -7.39 -11.08
CA PHE A 239 -25.36 -6.36 -12.06
C PHE A 239 -26.30 -6.92 -13.12
#